data_AF-A0AAN8FMZ7-F1
#
_entry.id   AF-A0AAN8FMZ7-F1
#
_cell.length_a   1.000
_cell.length_b   1.000
_cell.length_c   1.000
_cell.angle_alpha   90.00
_cell.angle_beta   90.00
_cell.angle_gamma   90.00
#
_symmetry.space_group_name_H-M   'P 1'
#
loop_
_entity.id
_entity.type
_entity.pdbx_description
1 polymer ?
#
loop_
_entity_poly.entity_id
_entity_poly.type
_entity_poly.pdbx_seq_one_letter_code
_entity_poly.pdbx_strand_id
1 'polypeptide(L)'
;MDGDVAPLKEICDLAEKYNALVFVDECHASGFFGPTGRGTEDALGIKGRVDIINSTLGKALGGSMGGYTTGPKPLIDLLRQRSRPYLFSNSLAPSIVGSSIKVLDMLMNDASFIGSLKANVLRFRSRMTELGFKILGNDSTHPICPVLLGDARLASQMADALLKRGIYVIGFSYPVVPTGKARIRVQISAAHTTEHIDTAIDAFEEVGKKLGVI
;
A
#
# COMPACT_ATOMS: atom_id res chain seq x y z
N MET A 1 -3.97 7.23 0.55
CA MET A 1 -2.83 7.81 1.31
C MET A 1 -2.83 7.40 2.77
N ASP A 2 -4.00 7.06 3.31
CA ASP A 2 -4.23 7.04 4.76
C ASP A 2 -4.04 5.63 5.35
N GLY A 3 -3.77 4.63 4.50
CA GLY A 3 -3.60 3.25 4.92
C GLY A 3 -4.91 2.58 5.33
N ASP A 4 -6.05 3.18 4.97
CA ASP A 4 -7.37 2.62 5.20
C ASP A 4 -7.69 1.53 4.17
N VAL A 5 -8.37 0.50 4.66
CA VAL A 5 -8.99 -0.56 3.87
C VAL A 5 -10.43 -0.17 3.61
N ALA A 6 -10.84 -0.18 2.35
CA ALA A 6 -12.21 0.14 1.96
C ALA A 6 -13.19 -0.90 2.54
N PRO A 7 -14.45 -0.52 2.86
CA PRO A 7 -15.51 -1.43 3.26
C PRO A 7 -16.02 -2.21 2.04
N LEU A 8 -15.14 -3.03 1.46
CA LEU A 8 -15.37 -3.68 0.17
C LEU A 8 -16.50 -4.71 0.25
N LYS A 9 -16.67 -5.36 1.41
CA LYS A 9 -17.78 -6.29 1.63
C LYS A 9 -19.12 -5.57 1.49
N GLU A 10 -19.29 -4.42 2.14
CA GLU A 10 -20.50 -3.61 2.11
C GLU A 10 -20.74 -3.01 0.71
N ILE A 11 -19.67 -2.63 0.02
CA ILE A 11 -19.74 -2.20 -1.39
C ILE A 11 -20.27 -3.32 -2.27
N CYS A 12 -19.74 -4.55 -2.13
CA CYS A 12 -20.24 -5.72 -2.86
C CYS A 12 -21.70 -6.04 -2.50
N ASP A 13 -22.09 -5.97 -1.22
CA ASP A 13 -23.48 -6.18 -0.78
C ASP A 13 -24.44 -5.20 -1.49
N LEU A 14 -24.05 -3.93 -1.61
CA LEU A 14 -24.83 -2.92 -2.34
C LEU A 14 -24.82 -3.17 -3.85
N ALA A 15 -23.68 -3.54 -4.42
CA ALA A 15 -23.56 -3.81 -5.85
C ALA A 15 -24.46 -4.97 -6.28
N GLU A 16 -24.51 -6.05 -5.50
CA GLU A 16 -25.43 -7.18 -5.72
C GLU A 16 -26.89 -6.73 -5.61
N LYS A 17 -27.23 -5.93 -4.60
CA LYS A 17 -28.60 -5.41 -4.41
C LYS A 17 -29.07 -4.54 -5.58
N TYR A 18 -28.19 -3.73 -6.14
CA TYR A 18 -28.53 -2.75 -7.18
C TYR A 18 -28.07 -3.15 -8.59
N ASN A 19 -27.61 -4.39 -8.77
CA ASN A 19 -27.10 -4.92 -10.04
C ASN A 19 -26.02 -4.02 -10.68
N ALA A 20 -25.03 -3.64 -9.87
CA ALA A 20 -23.88 -2.84 -10.29
C ALA A 20 -22.61 -3.71 -10.35
N LEU A 21 -21.65 -3.29 -11.17
CA LEU A 21 -20.32 -3.89 -11.21
C LEU A 21 -19.41 -3.26 -10.16
N VAL A 22 -18.54 -4.07 -9.56
CA VAL A 22 -17.50 -3.62 -8.62
C VAL A 22 -16.14 -3.63 -9.32
N PHE A 23 -15.52 -2.46 -9.36
CA PHE A 23 -14.14 -2.26 -9.79
C PHE A 23 -13.28 -1.89 -8.58
N VAL A 24 -12.14 -2.56 -8.40
CA VAL A 24 -11.18 -2.26 -7.32
C VAL A 24 -9.78 -2.03 -7.88
N ASP A 25 -9.13 -0.98 -7.37
CA ASP A 25 -7.69 -0.76 -7.51
C ASP A 25 -6.96 -1.40 -6.32
N GLU A 26 -6.22 -2.48 -6.59
CA GLU A 26 -5.44 -3.27 -5.63
C GLU A 26 -3.95 -2.91 -5.64
N CYS A 27 -3.54 -1.76 -6.21
CA CYS A 27 -2.13 -1.40 -6.32
C CYS A 27 -1.39 -1.37 -4.97
N HIS A 28 -2.10 -1.15 -3.86
CA HIS A 28 -1.54 -1.12 -2.51
C HIS A 28 -1.96 -2.33 -1.65
N ALA A 29 -2.26 -3.46 -2.29
CA ALA A 29 -2.64 -4.68 -1.57
C ALA A 29 -2.22 -5.97 -2.30
N SER A 30 -2.15 -5.95 -3.64
CA SER A 30 -1.66 -7.09 -4.43
C SER A 30 -0.24 -7.50 -4.03
N GLY A 31 -0.08 -8.79 -3.71
CA GLY A 31 1.18 -9.43 -3.37
C GLY A 31 1.49 -9.52 -1.87
N PHE A 32 0.71 -8.90 -0.99
CA PHE A 32 1.03 -8.93 0.45
C PHE A 32 -0.16 -8.80 1.40
N PHE A 33 -1.33 -8.35 0.94
CA PHE A 33 -2.49 -8.15 1.80
C PHE A 33 -3.43 -9.36 1.74
N GLY A 34 -3.94 -9.75 2.92
CA GLY A 34 -4.68 -10.99 3.10
C GLY A 34 -3.78 -12.21 3.38
N PRO A 35 -4.37 -13.35 3.77
CA PRO A 35 -3.62 -14.55 4.17
C PRO A 35 -2.79 -15.16 3.03
N THR A 36 -3.17 -14.93 1.77
CA THR A 36 -2.47 -15.42 0.58
C THR A 36 -1.84 -14.29 -0.25
N GLY A 37 -1.91 -13.04 0.24
CA GLY A 37 -1.35 -11.87 -0.45
C GLY A 37 -2.11 -11.48 -1.72
N ARG A 38 -3.32 -11.99 -1.94
CA ARG A 38 -4.08 -11.71 -3.18
C ARG A 38 -4.73 -10.33 -3.21
N GLY A 39 -4.80 -9.65 -2.07
CA GLY A 39 -5.35 -8.30 -1.96
C GLY A 39 -6.53 -8.21 -0.99
N THR A 40 -7.35 -7.19 -1.18
CA THR A 40 -8.39 -6.81 -0.22
C THR A 40 -9.51 -7.85 -0.12
N GLU A 41 -9.92 -8.48 -1.24
CA GLU A 41 -10.91 -9.57 -1.20
C GLU A 41 -10.45 -10.77 -0.34
N ASP A 42 -9.15 -11.07 -0.38
CA ASP A 42 -8.54 -12.15 0.38
C ASP A 42 -8.45 -11.80 1.87
N ALA A 43 -8.08 -10.56 2.18
CA ALA A 43 -8.07 -10.05 3.55
C ALA A 43 -9.45 -10.07 4.22
N LEU A 44 -10.50 -9.79 3.44
CA LEU A 44 -11.88 -9.73 3.93
C LEU A 44 -12.65 -11.05 3.79
N GLY A 45 -12.05 -12.08 3.17
CA GLY A 45 -12.71 -13.38 2.97
C GLY A 45 -13.90 -13.34 2.00
N ILE A 46 -13.89 -12.43 1.03
CA ILE A 46 -15.00 -12.18 0.08
C ILE A 46 -14.62 -12.48 -1.38
N LYS A 47 -13.63 -13.34 -1.57
CA LYS A 47 -13.06 -13.70 -2.88
C LYS A 47 -14.14 -13.99 -3.94
N GLY A 48 -14.03 -13.32 -5.07
CA GLY A 48 -14.88 -13.54 -6.25
C GLY A 48 -16.13 -12.67 -6.29
N ARG A 49 -16.23 -11.67 -5.40
CA ARG A 49 -17.32 -10.68 -5.40
C ARG A 49 -16.94 -9.39 -6.14
N VAL A 50 -15.67 -9.20 -6.48
CA VAL A 50 -15.20 -8.09 -7.33
C VAL A 50 -15.16 -8.52 -8.78
N ASP A 51 -15.82 -7.76 -9.65
CA ASP A 51 -15.88 -8.05 -11.09
C ASP A 51 -14.58 -7.68 -11.81
N ILE A 52 -13.96 -6.57 -11.42
CA ILE A 52 -12.79 -6.02 -12.10
C ILE A 52 -11.73 -5.64 -11.08
N ILE A 53 -10.54 -6.21 -11.21
CA ILE A 53 -9.39 -5.85 -10.38
C ILE A 53 -8.34 -5.19 -11.27
N ASN A 54 -7.96 -3.97 -10.92
CA ASN A 54 -6.81 -3.30 -11.50
C ASN A 54 -5.67 -3.25 -10.48
N SER A 55 -4.44 -3.42 -10.94
CA SER A 55 -3.27 -3.26 -10.07
C SER A 55 -2.01 -2.96 -10.89
N THR A 56 -0.90 -2.77 -10.19
CA THR A 56 0.39 -2.40 -10.77
C THR A 56 1.43 -3.48 -10.60
N LEU A 57 2.32 -3.60 -11.57
CA LEU A 57 3.52 -4.42 -11.48
C LEU A 57 4.67 -3.67 -10.78
N GLY A 58 4.58 -2.34 -10.63
CA GLY A 58 5.67 -1.49 -10.15
C GLY A 58 5.78 -1.32 -8.63
N LYS A 59 4.98 -2.04 -7.83
CA LYS A 59 5.02 -1.98 -6.35
C LYS A 59 5.52 -3.30 -5.78
N ALA A 60 4.68 -4.01 -5.01
CA ALA A 60 5.06 -5.28 -4.39
C ALA A 60 5.38 -6.38 -5.41
N LEU A 61 4.85 -6.27 -6.63
CA LEU A 61 5.06 -7.24 -7.70
C LEU A 61 6.39 -7.08 -8.45
N GLY A 62 7.29 -6.20 -8.00
CA GLY A 62 8.71 -6.18 -8.38
C GLY A 62 9.01 -5.88 -9.86
N GLY A 63 8.00 -5.65 -10.70
CA GLY A 63 8.11 -5.46 -12.14
C GLY A 63 8.66 -4.10 -12.57
N SER A 64 9.03 -3.20 -11.65
CA SER A 64 9.46 -1.81 -11.88
C SER A 64 8.40 -0.89 -12.54
N MET A 65 7.70 -1.36 -13.57
CA MET A 65 6.73 -0.60 -14.37
C MET A 65 5.65 -1.53 -14.93
N GLY A 66 4.45 -0.97 -15.17
CA GLY A 66 3.32 -1.66 -15.78
C GLY A 66 2.14 -1.86 -14.84
N GLY A 67 1.07 -2.40 -15.40
CA GLY A 67 -0.15 -2.71 -14.67
C GLY A 67 -1.00 -3.72 -15.42
N TYR A 68 -2.03 -4.21 -14.76
CA TYR A 68 -2.93 -5.21 -15.32
C TYR A 68 -4.36 -4.96 -14.86
N THR A 69 -5.29 -5.45 -15.66
CA THR A 69 -6.71 -5.52 -15.32
C THR A 69 -7.15 -6.97 -15.47
N THR A 70 -7.75 -7.53 -14.44
CA THR A 70 -8.46 -8.81 -14.50
C THR A 70 -9.96 -8.57 -14.51
N GLY A 71 -10.72 -9.52 -15.04
CA GLY A 71 -12.17 -9.47 -15.10
C GLY A 71 -12.71 -10.46 -16.13
N PRO A 72 -14.02 -10.41 -16.42
CA PRO A 72 -14.65 -11.30 -17.39
C PRO A 72 -14.01 -11.21 -18.78
N LYS A 73 -13.89 -12.34 -19.47
CA LYS A 73 -13.29 -12.39 -20.83
C LYS A 73 -13.89 -11.34 -21.80
N PRO A 74 -15.23 -11.13 -21.88
CA PRO A 74 -15.79 -10.11 -22.76
C PRO A 74 -15.29 -8.69 -22.46
N LEU A 75 -15.08 -8.35 -21.18
CA LEU A 75 -14.50 -7.07 -20.78
C LEU A 75 -13.05 -6.96 -21.24
N ILE A 76 -12.23 -7.98 -21.03
CA ILE A 76 -10.82 -7.97 -21.44
C ILE A 76 -10.70 -7.84 -22.96
N ASP A 77 -11.53 -8.55 -23.72
CA ASP A 77 -11.56 -8.48 -25.18
C ASP A 77 -11.97 -7.07 -25.65
N LEU A 78 -12.98 -6.46 -25.00
CA LEU A 78 -13.38 -5.08 -25.27
C LEU A 78 -12.26 -4.07 -24.98
N LEU A 79 -11.60 -4.19 -23.81
CA LEU A 79 -10.52 -3.29 -23.41
C LEU A 79 -9.34 -3.36 -24.40
N ARG A 80 -8.99 -4.55 -24.88
CA ARG A 80 -7.94 -4.73 -25.90
C ARG A 80 -8.27 -4.05 -27.23
N GLN A 81 -9.55 -3.88 -27.56
CA GLN A 81 -10.02 -3.26 -28.81
C GLN A 81 -10.36 -1.77 -28.69
N ARG A 82 -10.54 -1.24 -27.46
CA ARG A 82 -11.05 0.13 -27.25
C ARG A 82 -10.13 1.01 -26.39
N SER A 83 -9.29 0.41 -25.55
CA SER A 83 -8.41 1.17 -24.65
C SER A 83 -7.30 1.83 -25.44
N ARG A 84 -7.35 3.16 -25.55
CA ARG A 84 -6.32 3.94 -26.27
C ARG A 84 -4.91 3.71 -25.72
N PRO A 85 -4.67 3.69 -24.39
CA PRO A 85 -3.35 3.38 -23.85
C PRO A 85 -2.85 1.97 -24.20
N TYR A 86 -3.76 1.00 -24.39
CA TYR A 86 -3.38 -0.34 -24.82
C TYR A 86 -3.05 -0.40 -26.32
N LEU A 87 -3.81 0.30 -27.16
CA LEU A 87 -3.68 0.26 -28.62
C LEU A 87 -2.54 1.14 -29.16
N PHE A 88 -2.28 2.27 -28.53
CA PHE A 88 -1.39 3.31 -29.04
C PHE A 88 -0.14 3.52 -28.18
N SER A 89 0.25 2.50 -27.42
CA SER A 89 1.50 2.48 -26.64
C SER A 89 2.29 1.20 -26.91
N ASN A 90 3.61 1.28 -26.79
CA ASN A 90 4.46 0.11 -26.91
C ASN A 90 4.19 -0.88 -25.76
N SER A 91 4.27 -2.17 -26.07
CA SER A 91 4.23 -3.25 -25.08
C SER A 91 5.39 -3.13 -24.09
N LEU A 92 5.20 -3.69 -22.89
CA LEU A 92 6.26 -3.78 -21.87
C LEU A 92 7.47 -4.56 -22.41
N ALA A 93 8.67 -4.17 -21.96
CA ALA A 93 9.89 -4.88 -22.28
C ALA A 93 9.80 -6.35 -21.79
N PRO A 94 10.29 -7.35 -22.56
CA PRO A 94 10.23 -8.75 -22.15
C PRO A 94 10.85 -9.03 -20.76
N SER A 95 11.90 -8.31 -20.38
CA SER A 95 12.52 -8.42 -19.06
C SER A 95 11.56 -8.06 -17.92
N ILE A 96 10.78 -6.98 -18.08
CA ILE A 96 9.76 -6.56 -17.10
C ILE A 96 8.70 -7.64 -16.93
N VAL A 97 8.23 -8.22 -18.05
CA VAL A 97 7.22 -9.29 -18.03
C VAL A 97 7.78 -10.54 -17.35
N GLY A 98 9.00 -10.97 -17.72
CA GLY A 98 9.67 -12.13 -17.13
C GLY A 98 9.89 -11.99 -15.62
N SER A 99 10.38 -10.83 -15.16
CA SER A 99 10.52 -10.55 -13.73
C SER A 99 9.18 -10.57 -13.00
N SER A 100 8.13 -9.98 -13.59
CA SER A 100 6.80 -9.95 -12.98
C SER A 100 6.20 -11.35 -12.85
N ILE A 101 6.35 -12.21 -13.87
CA ILE A 101 5.93 -13.61 -13.81
C ILE A 101 6.66 -14.33 -12.68
N LYS A 102 7.99 -14.16 -12.58
CA LYS A 102 8.76 -14.81 -11.53
C LYS A 102 8.35 -14.36 -10.12
N VAL A 103 8.03 -13.08 -9.94
CA VAL A 103 7.51 -12.58 -8.66
C VAL A 103 6.16 -13.21 -8.35
N LEU A 104 5.23 -13.29 -9.30
CA LEU A 104 3.95 -13.97 -9.09
C LEU A 104 4.15 -15.44 -8.71
N ASP A 105 5.05 -16.16 -9.37
CA ASP A 105 5.40 -17.54 -9.02
C ASP A 105 5.91 -17.65 -7.58
N MET A 106 6.76 -16.71 -7.13
CA MET A 106 7.26 -16.69 -5.76
C MET A 106 6.11 -16.48 -4.75
N LEU A 107 5.26 -15.48 -5.00
CA LEU A 107 4.14 -15.14 -4.12
C LEU A 107 3.08 -16.26 -4.06
N MET A 108 2.93 -17.04 -5.13
CA MET A 108 1.99 -18.17 -5.18
C MET A 108 2.51 -19.40 -4.43
N ASN A 109 3.83 -19.56 -4.30
CA ASN A 109 4.45 -20.75 -3.71
C ASN A 109 4.90 -20.53 -2.25
N ASP A 110 5.14 -19.29 -1.83
CA ASP A 110 5.57 -18.94 -0.49
C ASP A 110 4.80 -17.70 -0.01
N ALA A 111 4.25 -17.77 1.19
CA ALA A 111 3.53 -16.66 1.85
C ALA A 111 4.18 -16.28 3.20
N SER A 112 5.36 -16.83 3.52
CA SER A 112 6.07 -16.61 4.78
C SER A 112 6.34 -15.12 5.05
N PHE A 113 6.62 -14.34 4.01
CA PHE A 113 6.88 -12.90 4.11
C PHE A 113 5.68 -12.10 4.64
N ILE A 114 4.44 -12.59 4.50
CA ILE A 114 3.23 -11.93 5.02
C ILE A 114 3.27 -11.88 6.54
N GLY A 115 3.72 -12.98 7.17
CA GLY A 115 3.88 -13.05 8.63
C GLY A 115 4.89 -12.02 9.14
N SER A 116 6.07 -11.96 8.53
CA SER A 116 7.11 -10.99 8.87
C SER A 116 6.64 -9.55 8.65
N LEU A 117 5.97 -9.27 7.53
CA LEU A 117 5.40 -7.95 7.24
C LEU A 117 4.41 -7.54 8.34
N LYS A 118 3.46 -8.42 8.67
CA LYS A 118 2.45 -8.16 9.70
C LYS A 118 3.09 -7.89 11.06
N ALA A 119 4.09 -8.69 11.45
CA ALA A 119 4.81 -8.49 12.71
C ALA A 119 5.50 -7.11 12.76
N ASN A 120 6.18 -6.73 11.67
CA ASN A 120 6.85 -5.43 11.56
C ASN A 120 5.85 -4.26 11.63
N VAL A 121 4.71 -4.38 10.94
CA VAL A 121 3.66 -3.34 10.94
C VAL A 121 3.07 -3.17 12.33
N LEU A 122 2.71 -4.27 13.00
CA LEU A 122 2.15 -4.24 14.35
C LEU A 122 3.14 -3.59 15.33
N ARG A 123 4.41 -3.98 15.27
CA ARG A 123 5.47 -3.41 16.11
C ARG A 123 5.63 -1.90 15.88
N PHE A 124 5.73 -1.47 14.62
CA PHE A 124 5.85 -0.05 14.30
C PHE A 124 4.64 0.74 14.79
N ARG A 125 3.42 0.28 14.48
CA ARG A 125 2.18 0.95 14.89
C ARG A 125 2.05 1.04 16.40
N SER A 126 2.26 -0.05 17.13
CA SER A 126 2.06 -0.08 18.58
C SER A 126 3.04 0.87 19.28
N ARG A 127 4.34 0.76 18.97
CA ARG A 127 5.38 1.56 19.60
C ARG A 127 5.25 3.05 19.27
N MET A 128 4.95 3.38 18.01
CA MET A 128 4.71 4.78 17.64
C MET A 128 3.49 5.37 18.35
N THR A 129 2.43 4.58 18.53
CA THR A 129 1.24 5.02 19.26
C THR A 129 1.53 5.19 20.76
N GLU A 130 2.29 4.28 21.37
CA GLU A 130 2.75 4.38 22.77
C GLU A 130 3.60 5.63 23.02
N LEU A 131 4.41 6.03 22.03
CA LEU A 131 5.20 7.27 22.06
C LEU A 131 4.36 8.55 21.91
N GLY A 132 3.06 8.44 21.59
CA GLY A 132 2.15 9.57 21.44
C GLY A 132 1.91 10.02 20.00
N PHE A 133 2.49 9.36 18.99
CA PHE A 133 2.19 9.68 17.59
C PHE A 133 0.80 9.21 17.19
N LYS A 134 0.12 10.03 16.38
CA LYS A 134 -1.14 9.63 15.75
C LYS A 134 -0.89 8.93 14.42
N ILE A 135 -1.04 7.61 14.41
CA ILE A 135 -0.96 6.78 13.20
C ILE A 135 -2.36 6.63 12.58
N LEU A 136 -2.50 6.92 11.29
CA LEU A 136 -3.74 6.74 10.55
C LEU A 136 -3.89 5.29 10.04
N GLY A 137 -5.07 4.95 9.52
CA GLY A 137 -5.42 3.63 9.02
C GLY A 137 -6.43 2.94 9.92
N ASN A 138 -7.49 2.40 9.33
CA ASN A 138 -8.51 1.60 10.01
C ASN A 138 -8.15 0.10 10.18
N ASP A 139 -7.02 -0.34 9.61
CA ASP A 139 -6.51 -1.70 9.71
C ASP A 139 -5.08 -1.70 10.30
N SER A 140 -4.88 -2.47 11.36
CA SER A 140 -3.61 -2.52 12.10
C SER A 140 -2.51 -3.33 11.41
N THR A 141 -2.84 -4.03 10.32
CA THR A 141 -1.94 -4.93 9.58
C THR A 141 -1.56 -4.39 8.21
N HIS A 142 -2.26 -3.37 7.71
CA HIS A 142 -1.95 -2.73 6.43
C HIS A 142 -0.57 -2.03 6.46
N PRO A 143 0.35 -2.28 5.51
CA PRO A 143 1.75 -1.85 5.64
C PRO A 143 2.05 -0.37 5.42
N ILE A 144 1.04 0.42 5.08
CA ILE A 144 1.14 1.88 5.09
C ILE A 144 0.77 2.38 6.49
N CYS A 145 1.71 3.05 7.15
CA CYS A 145 1.58 3.63 8.49
C CYS A 145 1.78 5.15 8.42
N PRO A 146 0.75 5.96 8.12
CA PRO A 146 0.91 7.41 8.04
C PRO A 146 0.95 8.04 9.43
N VAL A 147 2.02 8.76 9.75
CA VAL A 147 2.17 9.56 10.97
C VAL A 147 1.59 10.95 10.73
N LEU A 148 0.43 11.26 11.31
CA LEU A 148 -0.24 12.56 11.11
C LEU A 148 0.51 13.66 11.86
N LEU A 149 0.83 14.75 11.15
CA LEU A 149 1.47 15.95 11.70
C LEU A 149 0.61 17.20 11.58
N GLY A 150 -0.33 17.23 10.63
CA GLY A 150 -1.24 18.34 10.40
C GLY A 150 -0.62 19.49 9.58
N ASP A 151 0.61 19.90 9.90
CA ASP A 151 1.30 21.01 9.25
C ASP A 151 2.34 20.59 8.19
N ALA A 152 2.33 21.29 7.05
CA ALA A 152 3.18 20.96 5.91
C ALA A 152 4.67 21.22 6.18
N ARG A 153 4.99 22.32 6.87
CA ARG A 153 6.38 22.67 7.19
C ARG A 153 6.96 21.70 8.20
N LEU A 154 6.17 21.35 9.22
CA LEU A 154 6.52 20.32 10.20
C LEU A 154 6.80 18.97 9.53
N ALA A 155 5.98 18.56 8.55
CA ALA A 155 6.21 17.33 7.80
C ALA A 155 7.53 17.34 7.00
N SER A 156 7.86 18.44 6.32
CA SER A 156 9.16 18.57 5.64
C SER A 156 10.33 18.57 6.62
N GLN A 157 10.23 19.32 7.72
CA GLN A 157 11.28 19.39 8.74
C GLN A 157 11.54 18.03 9.41
N MET A 158 10.48 17.29 9.71
CA MET A 158 10.59 15.95 10.27
C MET A 158 11.25 14.99 9.29
N ALA A 159 10.85 15.00 8.01
CA ALA A 159 11.47 14.17 6.98
C ALA A 159 12.98 14.48 6.81
N ASP A 160 13.36 15.76 6.77
CA ASP A 160 14.77 16.17 6.68
C ASP A 160 15.59 15.75 7.91
N ALA A 161 15.00 15.86 9.11
CA ALA A 161 15.64 15.46 10.35
C ALA A 161 15.83 13.94 10.44
N LEU A 162 14.82 13.17 10.03
CA LEU A 162 14.90 11.71 9.95
C LEU A 162 15.92 11.25 8.91
N LEU A 163 16.02 11.93 7.76
CA LEU A 163 17.03 11.63 6.75
C LEU A 163 18.45 11.81 7.28
N LYS A 164 18.71 12.85 8.10
CA LYS A 164 20.00 13.04 8.79
C LYS A 164 20.32 11.92 9.79
N ARG A 165 19.32 11.14 10.20
CA ARG A 165 19.45 9.92 11.02
C ARG A 165 19.49 8.63 10.20
N GLY A 166 19.57 8.74 8.87
CA GLY A 166 19.59 7.59 7.98
C GLY A 166 18.20 6.98 7.72
N ILE A 167 17.11 7.63 8.16
CA ILE A 167 15.74 7.16 7.94
C ILE A 167 15.13 7.96 6.80
N TYR A 168 15.10 7.35 5.60
CA TYR A 168 14.49 7.97 4.43
C TYR A 168 12.97 7.79 4.43
N VAL A 169 12.25 8.90 4.63
CA VAL A 169 10.80 8.97 4.58
C VAL A 169 10.35 10.21 3.82
N ILE A 170 9.12 10.21 3.31
CA ILE A 170 8.56 11.33 2.58
C ILE A 170 7.39 11.92 3.36
N GLY A 171 7.46 13.24 3.57
CA GLY A 171 6.34 14.06 4.02
C GLY A 171 5.39 14.35 2.87
N PHE A 172 4.09 14.19 3.13
CA PHE A 172 3.02 14.52 2.21
C PHE A 172 2.20 15.69 2.75
N SER A 173 1.98 16.69 1.90
CA SER A 173 1.16 17.87 2.14
C SER A 173 0.29 18.17 0.90
N TYR A 174 -0.47 19.26 0.92
CA TYR A 174 -1.26 19.69 -0.24
C TYR A 174 -0.36 19.87 -1.48
N PRO A 175 -0.78 19.43 -2.69
CA PRO A 175 -2.12 18.94 -3.07
C PRO A 175 -2.34 17.42 -2.87
N VAL A 176 -1.34 16.68 -2.40
CA VAL A 176 -1.43 15.21 -2.29
C VAL A 176 -2.37 14.78 -1.15
N VAL A 177 -2.41 15.59 -0.09
CA VAL A 177 -3.34 15.42 1.03
C VAL A 177 -4.02 16.75 1.36
N PRO A 178 -5.24 16.76 1.94
CA PRO A 178 -5.92 18.00 2.30
C PRO A 178 -5.10 18.88 3.26
N THR A 179 -5.29 20.20 3.17
CA THR A 179 -4.70 21.18 4.10
C THR A 179 -5.03 20.84 5.55
N GLY A 180 -4.07 21.02 6.46
CA GLY A 180 -4.23 20.65 7.87
C GLY A 180 -4.13 19.14 8.14
N LYS A 181 -3.79 18.35 7.12
CA LYS A 181 -3.61 16.89 7.24
C LYS A 181 -2.25 16.45 6.68
N ALA A 182 -1.20 17.25 6.84
CA ALA A 182 0.13 16.81 6.46
C ALA A 182 0.59 15.60 7.30
N ARG A 183 1.41 14.73 6.73
CA ARG A 183 1.82 13.47 7.38
C ARG A 183 3.12 12.91 6.82
N ILE A 184 3.84 12.11 7.59
CA ILE A 184 4.91 11.25 7.08
C ILE A 184 4.28 9.90 6.69
N ARG A 185 4.44 9.47 5.44
CA ARG A 185 3.92 8.15 5.02
C ARG A 185 5.03 7.11 5.12
N VAL A 186 4.99 6.30 6.17
CA VAL A 186 5.90 5.17 6.34
C VAL A 186 5.33 3.94 5.65
N GLN A 187 6.16 3.23 4.90
CA GLN A 187 5.79 1.99 4.20
C GLN A 187 6.69 0.87 4.73
N ILE A 188 6.09 -0.06 5.45
CA ILE A 188 6.81 -1.17 6.04
C ILE A 188 6.96 -2.29 5.01
N SER A 189 8.13 -2.93 5.00
CA SER A 189 8.46 -4.03 4.11
C SER A 189 8.71 -5.31 4.92
N ALA A 190 8.45 -6.46 4.30
CA ALA A 190 8.84 -7.77 4.85
C ALA A 190 10.36 -7.93 4.94
N ALA A 191 11.12 -7.15 4.15
CA ALA A 191 12.57 -7.17 4.15
C ALA A 191 13.21 -6.37 5.31
N HIS A 192 12.44 -5.56 6.04
CA HIS A 192 12.96 -4.91 7.24
C HIS A 192 13.13 -5.95 8.36
N THR A 193 14.28 -5.93 9.02
CA THR A 193 14.48 -6.70 10.25
C THR A 193 13.86 -5.94 11.44
N THR A 194 13.68 -6.62 12.57
CA THR A 194 13.20 -6.00 13.81
C THR A 194 14.07 -4.80 14.20
N GLU A 195 15.38 -4.91 14.04
CA GLU A 195 16.35 -3.87 14.37
C GLU A 195 16.19 -2.64 13.46
N HIS A 196 15.90 -2.83 12.17
CA HIS A 196 15.58 -1.72 11.26
C HIS A 196 14.31 -0.98 11.72
N ILE A 197 13.28 -1.70 12.14
CA ILE A 197 12.03 -1.11 12.64
C ILE A 197 12.29 -0.33 13.93
N ASP A 198 13.05 -0.89 14.87
CA ASP A 198 13.40 -0.24 16.14
C ASP A 198 14.26 1.01 15.92
N THR A 199 15.27 0.93 15.06
CA THR A 199 16.10 2.08 14.70
C THR A 199 15.25 3.23 14.13
N ALA A 200 14.26 2.90 13.31
CA ALA A 200 13.33 3.89 12.78
C ALA A 200 12.47 4.50 13.89
N ILE A 201 11.90 3.69 14.79
CA ILE A 201 11.09 4.15 15.93
C ILE A 201 11.89 5.10 16.83
N ASP A 202 13.11 4.73 17.20
CA ASP A 202 13.97 5.55 18.07
C ASP A 202 14.30 6.90 17.41
N ALA A 203 14.55 6.91 16.10
CA ALA A 203 14.74 8.14 15.34
C ALA A 203 13.47 9.00 15.29
N PHE A 204 12.29 8.39 15.12
CA PHE A 204 11.00 9.08 15.21
C PHE A 204 10.79 9.68 16.60
N GLU A 205 11.07 8.93 17.68
CA GLU A 205 10.95 9.41 19.05
C GLU A 205 11.79 10.66 19.28
N GLU A 206 13.07 10.62 18.94
CA GLU A 206 13.97 11.73 19.20
C GLU A 206 13.61 12.97 18.38
N VAL A 207 13.34 12.79 17.08
CA VAL A 207 12.94 13.91 16.20
C VAL A 207 11.58 14.45 16.62
N GLY A 208 10.64 13.58 17.01
CA GLY A 208 9.31 13.95 17.50
C GLY A 208 9.38 14.86 18.71
N LYS A 209 10.16 14.47 19.72
CA LYS A 209 10.39 15.29 20.93
C LYS A 209 11.04 16.63 20.59
N LYS A 210 12.05 16.62 19.73
CA LYS A 210 12.76 17.85 19.32
C LYS A 210 11.86 18.84 18.58
N LEU A 211 10.90 18.35 17.81
CA LEU A 211 9.96 19.16 17.04
C LEU A 211 8.66 19.45 17.80
N GLY A 212 8.50 18.96 19.03
CA GLY A 212 7.30 19.15 19.84
C GLY A 212 6.05 18.45 19.29
N VAL A 213 6.23 17.33 18.59
CA VAL A 213 5.13 16.50 18.06
C VAL A 213 4.59 15.57 19.15
N ILE A 214 5.49 15.08 19.99
CA ILE A 214 5.25 14.22 21.16
C ILE A 214 6.01 14.77 22.37
#